data_AF-F3KFH8-F1
#
_entry.id   AF-F3KFH8-F1
#
_cell.length_a   1.000
_cell.length_b   1.000
_cell.length_c   1.000
_cell.angle_alpha   90.00
_cell.angle_beta   90.00
_cell.angle_gamma   90.00
#
_symmetry.space_group_name_H-M   'P 1'
#
loop_
_entity.id
_entity.type
_entity.pdbx_description
1 polymer ?
#
loop_
_entity_poly.entity_id
_entity_poly.type
_entity_poly.pdbx_seq_one_letter_code
_entity_poly.pdbx_strand_id
1 'polypeptide(L)'
;MRDLEPALRDKLRKNFARGKLEISLNFRADVEQSQNFCVNNALVEQLGQALQQVQGTLGQSNSISPLEVLKWPGVLQTAEVDYAQVKALALQLFQQAIEQLQAMREQEGDALQQIVEQRLSRINEITAEIRSHLPNIMAQQKEKLQKRIDDAKAELEPGRLEQELVLLLQKADVDEELDRLQTHVSEVTRTLKQKNAIGRRLDFLMQELNREANTLSSKAIDTDVTQTAVELKVLIEQMREQIQNIE
;
A
#
# COMPACT_ATOMS: atom_id res chain seq x y z
N MET A 1 -27.63 0.57 11.72
CA MET A 1 -27.24 1.06 10.37
C MET A 1 -26.64 -0.03 9.47
N ARG A 2 -27.00 -1.32 9.63
CA ARG A 2 -26.44 -2.39 8.79
C ARG A 2 -26.84 -2.23 7.31
N ASP A 3 -27.97 -1.61 7.08
CA ASP A 3 -28.54 -1.28 5.77
C ASP A 3 -27.67 -0.31 4.93
N LEU A 4 -26.70 0.39 5.53
CA LEU A 4 -25.71 1.20 4.78
C LEU A 4 -24.56 0.37 4.20
N GLU A 5 -24.31 -0.84 4.73
CA GLU A 5 -23.17 -1.67 4.35
C GLU A 5 -23.05 -1.91 2.84
N PRO A 6 -24.13 -2.24 2.10
CA PRO A 6 -24.03 -2.44 0.65
C PRO A 6 -23.55 -1.18 -0.08
N ALA A 7 -24.08 -0.02 0.29
CA ALA A 7 -23.73 1.25 -0.34
C ALA A 7 -22.28 1.67 -0.05
N LEU A 8 -21.79 1.45 1.18
CA LEU A 8 -20.40 1.71 1.55
C LEU A 8 -19.43 0.79 0.79
N ARG A 9 -19.78 -0.49 0.68
CA ARG A 9 -18.98 -1.50 -0.04
C ARG A 9 -18.89 -1.20 -1.54
N ASP A 10 -19.99 -0.79 -2.15
CA ASP A 10 -20.02 -0.40 -3.56
C ASP A 10 -19.19 0.86 -3.83
N LYS A 11 -19.23 1.84 -2.92
CA LYS A 11 -18.37 3.03 -3.01
C LYS A 11 -16.89 2.66 -2.92
N LEU A 12 -16.48 1.74 -2.04
CA LEU A 12 -15.09 1.28 -2.02
C LEU A 12 -14.67 0.60 -3.31
N ARG A 13 -15.47 -0.34 -3.82
CA ARG A 13 -15.14 -1.11 -5.03
C ARG A 13 -14.98 -0.23 -6.28
N LYS A 14 -15.71 0.89 -6.34
CA LYS A 14 -15.58 1.87 -7.43
C LYS A 14 -14.30 2.70 -7.34
N ASN A 15 -13.80 2.93 -6.13
CA ASN A 15 -12.67 3.83 -5.88
C ASN A 15 -11.33 3.11 -5.71
N PHE A 16 -11.34 1.84 -5.31
CA PHE A 16 -10.14 1.05 -5.06
C PHE A 16 -10.20 -0.28 -5.82
N ALA A 17 -9.25 -0.49 -6.73
CA ALA A 17 -9.14 -1.69 -7.55
C ALA A 17 -8.35 -2.83 -6.86
N ARG A 18 -7.52 -2.50 -5.86
CA ARG A 18 -6.65 -3.42 -5.12
C ARG A 18 -6.57 -3.01 -3.64
N GLY A 19 -6.24 -3.97 -2.79
CA GLY A 19 -6.07 -3.79 -1.35
C GLY A 19 -7.18 -4.49 -0.55
N LYS A 20 -6.87 -4.88 0.70
CA LYS A 20 -7.87 -5.42 1.63
C LYS A 20 -8.34 -4.30 2.54
N LEU A 21 -9.54 -3.78 2.27
CA LEU A 21 -10.15 -2.73 3.08
C LEU A 21 -11.19 -3.31 4.02
N GLU A 22 -11.07 -2.99 5.31
CA GLU A 22 -12.06 -3.31 6.34
C GLU A 22 -12.69 -2.01 6.83
N ILE A 23 -14.03 -1.98 6.90
CA ILE A 23 -14.79 -0.83 7.36
C ILE A 23 -15.59 -1.24 8.59
N SER A 24 -15.51 -0.44 9.64
CA SER A 24 -16.45 -0.51 10.76
C SER A 24 -17.11 0.85 10.94
N LEU A 25 -18.44 0.85 11.05
CA LEU A 25 -19.22 2.06 11.30
C LEU A 25 -19.94 1.90 12.63
N ASN A 26 -19.53 2.72 13.60
CA ASN A 26 -20.11 2.74 14.94
C ASN A 26 -20.74 4.11 15.18
N PHE A 27 -22.06 4.12 15.36
CA PHE A 27 -22.77 5.32 15.78
C PHE A 27 -23.02 5.26 17.28
N ARG A 28 -22.58 6.29 17.99
CA ARG A 28 -22.91 6.51 19.40
C ARG A 28 -23.69 7.81 19.47
N ALA A 29 -24.96 7.72 19.83
CA ALA A 29 -25.72 8.91 20.19
C ALA A 29 -25.20 9.42 21.53
N ASP A 30 -25.00 10.72 21.66
CA ASP A 30 -24.56 11.32 22.90
C ASP A 30 -25.77 11.37 23.86
N VAL A 31 -25.83 10.41 24.79
CA VAL A 31 -26.98 10.23 25.68
C VAL A 31 -27.04 11.34 26.74
N GLU A 32 -25.91 12.00 27.04
CA GLU A 32 -25.84 13.01 28.10
C GLU A 32 -26.44 14.37 27.71
N GLN A 33 -26.51 14.73 26.42
CA GLN A 33 -27.17 15.96 25.96
C GLN A 33 -28.63 15.74 25.50
N SER A 34 -29.12 14.49 25.53
CA SER A 34 -30.38 14.09 24.89
C SER A 34 -31.51 13.79 25.87
N GLN A 35 -31.58 14.45 27.03
CA GLN A 35 -32.86 14.61 27.74
C GLN A 35 -33.60 15.85 27.24
N ASN A 36 -33.64 16.03 25.91
CA ASN A 36 -34.59 16.95 25.30
C ASN A 36 -35.96 16.30 25.41
N PHE A 37 -36.60 16.51 26.56
CA PHE A 37 -37.98 16.18 26.80
C PHE A 37 -38.84 16.95 25.80
N CYS A 38 -39.43 16.25 24.84
CA CYS A 38 -40.48 16.80 23.99
C CYS A 38 -41.83 16.46 24.61
N VAL A 39 -42.71 17.46 24.68
CA VAL A 39 -44.09 17.25 25.13
C VAL A 39 -44.93 16.90 23.91
N ASN A 40 -45.64 15.77 23.97
CA ASN A 40 -46.62 15.42 22.96
C ASN A 40 -47.85 16.33 23.11
N ASN A 41 -47.83 17.49 22.44
CA ASN A 41 -48.89 18.49 22.55
C ASN A 41 -50.27 17.95 22.16
N ALA A 42 -50.35 17.06 21.16
CA ALA A 42 -51.61 16.45 20.76
C ALA A 42 -52.22 15.59 21.88
N LEU A 43 -51.38 14.82 22.59
CA LEU A 43 -51.83 14.04 23.73
C LEU A 43 -52.20 14.92 24.92
N VAL A 44 -51.46 16.01 25.16
CA VAL A 44 -51.80 17.00 26.21
C VAL A 44 -53.16 17.65 25.94
N GLU A 45 -53.45 18.01 24.69
CA GLU A 45 -54.76 18.56 24.30
C GLU A 45 -55.88 17.54 24.52
N GLN A 46 -55.68 16.28 24.13
CA GLN A 46 -56.65 15.20 24.35
C GLN A 46 -56.89 14.95 25.85
N LEU A 47 -55.83 14.95 26.66
CA LEU A 47 -55.93 14.84 28.12
C LEU A 47 -56.68 16.04 28.71
N GLY A 48 -56.40 17.27 28.25
CA GLY A 48 -57.10 18.47 28.68
C GLY A 48 -58.61 18.39 28.43
N GLN A 49 -59.03 17.90 27.25
CA GLN A 49 -60.44 17.70 26.92
C GLN A 49 -61.09 16.63 27.81
N ALA A 50 -60.42 15.49 28.04
CA ALA A 50 -60.92 14.43 28.91
C ALA A 50 -61.08 14.92 30.36
N LEU A 51 -60.13 15.71 30.85
CA LEU A 51 -60.16 16.28 32.19
C LEU A 51 -61.33 17.26 32.37
N GLN A 52 -61.62 18.11 31.37
CA GLN A 52 -62.78 19.00 31.40
C GLN A 52 -64.11 18.23 31.50
N GLN A 53 -64.25 17.11 30.76
CA GLN A 53 -65.45 16.26 30.83
C GLN A 53 -65.64 15.65 32.24
N VAL A 54 -64.56 15.18 32.85
CA VAL A 54 -64.58 14.60 34.19
C VAL A 54 -64.91 15.65 35.25
N GLN A 55 -64.29 16.84 35.17
CA GLN A 55 -64.58 17.96 36.08
C GLN A 55 -66.02 18.44 35.99
N GLY A 56 -66.62 18.44 34.79
CA GLY A 56 -68.04 18.77 34.62
C GLY A 56 -68.99 17.78 35.29
N THR A 57 -68.55 16.53 35.49
CA THR A 57 -69.36 15.45 36.09
C THR A 57 -69.19 15.34 37.61
N LEU A 58 -67.98 15.53 38.12
CA LEU A 58 -67.63 15.31 39.53
C LEU A 58 -67.61 16.60 40.38
N GLY A 59 -67.76 17.77 39.76
CA GLY A 59 -67.64 19.08 40.40
C GLY A 59 -66.19 19.59 40.47
N GLN A 60 -66.01 20.91 40.42
CA GLN A 60 -64.69 21.56 40.41
C GLN A 60 -64.03 21.51 41.80
N SER A 61 -63.39 20.40 42.16
CA SER A 61 -62.73 20.28 43.47
C SER A 61 -61.20 20.25 43.41
N ASN A 62 -60.56 19.86 42.30
CA ASN A 62 -59.09 19.76 42.24
C ASN A 62 -58.49 20.39 40.97
N SER A 63 -57.51 21.28 41.16
CA SER A 63 -56.60 21.74 40.11
C SER A 63 -55.55 20.67 39.84
N ILE A 64 -55.40 20.25 38.59
CA ILE A 64 -54.40 19.24 38.20
C ILE A 64 -53.05 19.91 38.04
N SER A 65 -52.00 19.28 38.57
CA SER A 65 -50.65 19.82 38.46
C SER A 65 -50.09 19.54 37.06
N PRO A 66 -49.44 20.51 36.39
CA PRO A 66 -48.69 20.25 35.15
C PRO A 66 -47.69 19.09 35.28
N LEU A 67 -47.15 18.86 36.47
CA LEU A 67 -46.26 17.72 36.76
C LEU A 67 -46.98 16.37 36.70
N GLU A 68 -48.28 16.32 36.98
CA GLU A 68 -49.09 15.10 36.83
C GLU A 68 -49.37 14.78 35.37
N VAL A 69 -49.57 15.83 34.55
CA VAL A 69 -49.73 15.70 33.09
C VAL A 69 -48.44 15.17 32.46
N LEU A 70 -47.28 15.69 32.85
CA LEU A 70 -45.98 15.20 32.35
C LEU A 70 -45.69 13.74 32.75
N LYS A 71 -46.26 13.26 33.88
CA LYS A 71 -46.13 11.86 34.32
C LYS A 71 -47.05 10.91 33.55
N TRP A 72 -48.00 11.42 32.77
CA TRP A 72 -48.91 10.59 32.02
C TRP A 72 -48.16 9.85 30.89
N PRO A 73 -48.37 8.52 30.73
CA PRO A 73 -47.66 7.75 29.73
C PRO A 73 -47.80 8.35 28.33
N GLY A 74 -46.66 8.64 27.68
CA GLY A 74 -46.61 9.18 26.32
C GLY A 74 -46.66 10.70 26.20
N VAL A 75 -46.86 11.45 27.29
CA VAL A 75 -46.83 12.92 27.28
C VAL A 75 -45.41 13.44 27.22
N LEU A 76 -44.54 12.92 28.09
CA LEU A 76 -43.12 13.21 28.05
C LEU A 76 -42.44 12.19 27.12
N GLN A 77 -41.99 12.68 25.98
CA GLN A 77 -41.27 11.90 24.98
C GLN A 77 -39.81 12.32 24.98
N THR A 78 -38.93 11.39 24.62
CA THR A 78 -37.55 11.70 24.28
C THR A 78 -37.49 11.99 22.78
N ALA A 79 -36.78 13.05 22.38
CA ALA A 79 -36.55 13.35 20.98
C ALA A 79 -36.03 12.11 20.23
N GLU A 80 -36.79 11.64 19.24
CA GLU A 80 -36.34 10.57 18.37
C GLU A 80 -35.22 11.09 17.46
N VAL A 81 -34.11 10.36 17.41
CA VAL A 81 -33.02 10.66 16.49
C VAL A 81 -33.52 10.45 15.06
N ASP A 82 -33.42 11.48 14.21
CA ASP A 82 -33.68 11.34 12.77
C ASP A 82 -32.58 10.47 12.13
N TYR A 83 -32.82 9.16 12.12
CA TYR A 83 -31.92 8.19 11.51
C TYR A 83 -31.71 8.41 10.00
N ALA A 84 -32.60 9.10 9.29
CA ALA A 84 -32.39 9.41 7.87
C ALA A 84 -31.31 10.49 7.70
N GLN A 85 -31.37 11.55 8.50
CA GLN A 85 -30.34 12.59 8.51
C GLN A 85 -28.97 12.04 8.93
N VAL A 86 -28.93 11.20 9.97
CA VAL A 86 -27.69 10.55 10.41
C VAL A 86 -27.10 9.65 9.32
N LYS A 87 -27.93 8.87 8.61
CA LYS A 87 -27.48 8.02 7.50
C LYS A 87 -26.90 8.85 6.35
N ALA A 88 -27.53 9.97 6.00
CA ALA A 88 -27.03 10.86 4.95
C ALA A 88 -25.67 11.46 5.33
N LEU A 89 -25.52 11.94 6.57
CA LEU A 89 -24.27 12.49 7.08
C LEU A 89 -23.16 11.43 7.11
N ALA A 90 -23.48 10.20 7.54
CA ALA A 90 -22.54 9.09 7.53
C ALA A 90 -22.00 8.78 6.13
N LEU A 91 -22.86 8.78 5.10
CA LEU A 91 -22.44 8.57 3.71
C LEU A 91 -21.56 9.70 3.16
N GLN A 92 -21.79 10.93 3.62
CA GLN A 92 -20.98 12.10 3.26
C GLN A 92 -19.60 12.03 3.93
N LEU A 93 -19.53 11.75 5.23
CA LEU A 93 -18.26 11.57 5.95
C LEU A 93 -17.44 10.41 5.37
N PHE A 94 -18.12 9.32 5.00
CA PHE A 94 -17.46 8.20 4.35
C PHE A 94 -16.87 8.57 2.98
N GLN A 95 -17.55 9.42 2.21
CA GLN A 95 -17.00 9.94 0.95
C GLN A 95 -15.72 10.75 1.18
N GLN A 96 -15.73 11.63 2.18
CA GLN A 96 -14.55 12.41 2.55
C GLN A 96 -13.39 11.52 3.02
N ALA A 97 -13.68 10.45 3.77
CA ALA A 97 -12.66 9.48 4.18
C ALA A 97 -12.04 8.74 2.98
N ILE A 98 -12.83 8.40 1.95
CA ILE A 98 -12.32 7.81 0.71
C ILE A 98 -11.36 8.79 0.01
N GLU A 99 -11.76 10.05 -0.14
CA GLU A 99 -10.96 11.09 -0.81
C GLU A 99 -9.64 11.34 -0.06
N GLN A 100 -9.68 11.40 1.27
CA GLN A 100 -8.48 11.52 2.11
C GLN A 100 -7.57 10.30 1.96
N LEU A 101 -8.12 9.09 1.95
CA LEU A 101 -7.34 7.87 1.76
C LEU A 101 -6.68 7.82 0.37
N GLN A 102 -7.38 8.26 -0.68
CA GLN A 102 -6.82 8.36 -2.03
C GLN A 102 -5.66 9.37 -2.08
N ALA A 103 -5.86 10.57 -1.53
CA ALA A 103 -4.81 11.60 -1.50
C ALA A 103 -3.57 11.12 -0.73
N MET A 104 -3.77 10.42 0.39
CA MET A 104 -2.66 9.82 1.14
C MET A 104 -1.91 8.77 0.31
N ARG A 105 -2.63 7.89 -0.38
CA ARG A 105 -2.00 6.86 -1.25
C ARG A 105 -1.24 7.46 -2.43
N GLU A 106 -1.73 8.56 -3.00
CA GLU A 106 -1.03 9.27 -4.08
C GLU A 106 0.29 9.86 -3.55
N GLN A 107 0.27 10.52 -2.39
CA GLN A 107 1.48 11.07 -1.77
C GLN A 107 2.49 9.98 -1.41
N GLU A 108 2.02 8.86 -0.87
CA GLU A 108 2.85 7.69 -0.56
C GLU A 108 3.44 7.09 -1.84
N GLY A 109 2.64 6.97 -2.90
CA GLY A 109 3.06 6.50 -4.22
C GLY A 109 4.16 7.37 -4.83
N ASP A 110 4.03 8.70 -4.76
CA ASP A 110 5.04 9.65 -5.25
C ASP A 110 6.36 9.52 -4.48
N ALA A 111 6.31 9.41 -3.14
CA ALA A 111 7.48 9.21 -2.31
C ALA A 111 8.18 7.87 -2.63
N LEU A 112 7.40 6.81 -2.81
CA LEU A 112 7.92 5.49 -3.16
C LEU A 112 8.55 5.47 -4.56
N GLN A 113 7.93 6.15 -5.53
CA GLN A 113 8.52 6.30 -6.85
C GLN A 113 9.90 6.93 -6.77
N GLN A 114 10.07 8.02 -6.00
CA GLN A 114 11.37 8.67 -5.83
C GLN A 114 12.42 7.74 -5.21
N ILE A 115 12.05 6.96 -4.17
CA ILE A 115 12.96 6.00 -3.53
C ILE A 115 13.40 4.92 -4.53
N VAL A 116 12.47 4.38 -5.32
CA VAL A 116 12.79 3.36 -6.32
C VAL A 116 13.68 3.96 -7.41
N GLU A 117 13.37 5.16 -7.92
CA GLU A 117 14.19 5.83 -8.94
C GLU A 117 15.62 6.10 -8.46
N GLN A 118 15.81 6.53 -7.20
CA GLN A 118 17.14 6.69 -6.61
C GLN A 118 17.93 5.37 -6.59
N ARG A 119 17.29 4.26 -6.21
CA ARG A 119 17.93 2.94 -6.20
C ARG A 119 18.23 2.43 -7.60
N LEU A 120 17.36 2.65 -8.57
CA LEU A 120 17.63 2.33 -9.97
C LEU A 120 18.82 3.14 -10.52
N SER A 121 18.94 4.42 -10.16
CA SER A 121 20.12 5.23 -10.50
C SER A 121 21.39 4.62 -9.93
N ARG A 122 21.36 4.26 -8.63
CA ARG A 122 22.50 3.63 -7.97
C ARG A 122 22.88 2.29 -8.60
N ILE A 123 21.90 1.48 -8.99
CA ILE A 123 22.13 0.23 -9.72
C ILE A 123 22.84 0.51 -11.05
N ASN A 124 22.39 1.51 -11.82
CA ASN A 124 23.04 1.86 -13.08
C ASN A 124 24.49 2.35 -12.90
N GLU A 125 24.76 3.14 -11.87
CA GLU A 125 26.12 3.57 -11.51
C GLU A 125 27.02 2.38 -11.23
N ILE A 126 26.53 1.46 -10.39
CA ILE A 126 27.22 0.22 -10.05
C ILE A 126 27.51 -0.63 -11.30
N THR A 127 26.51 -0.81 -12.16
CA THR A 127 26.67 -1.56 -13.42
C THR A 127 27.73 -0.91 -14.32
N ALA A 128 27.76 0.42 -14.40
CA ALA A 128 28.77 1.15 -15.18
C ALA A 128 30.18 0.99 -14.58
N GLU A 129 30.31 1.02 -13.26
CA GLU A 129 31.58 0.80 -12.55
C GLU A 129 32.15 -0.59 -12.85
N ILE A 130 31.32 -1.65 -12.74
CA ILE A 130 31.74 -3.02 -13.07
C ILE A 130 32.24 -3.10 -14.51
N ARG A 131 31.48 -2.54 -15.48
CA ARG A 131 31.89 -2.54 -16.90
C ARG A 131 33.23 -1.86 -17.12
N SER A 132 33.51 -0.79 -16.39
CA SER A 132 34.78 -0.05 -16.50
C SER A 132 35.98 -0.85 -15.95
N HIS A 133 35.75 -1.68 -14.93
CA HIS A 133 36.79 -2.51 -14.32
C HIS A 133 37.00 -3.85 -15.03
N LEU A 134 36.00 -4.32 -15.78
CA LEU A 134 36.03 -5.62 -16.46
C LEU A 134 37.28 -5.84 -17.33
N PRO A 135 37.75 -4.87 -18.15
CA PRO A 135 38.98 -5.05 -18.94
C PRO A 135 40.22 -5.30 -18.08
N ASN A 136 40.34 -4.62 -16.94
CA ASN A 136 41.47 -4.78 -16.03
C ASN A 136 41.41 -6.12 -15.29
N ILE A 137 40.22 -6.51 -14.81
CA ILE A 137 39.98 -7.81 -14.17
C ILE A 137 40.38 -8.95 -15.14
N MET A 138 40.00 -8.84 -16.41
CA MET A 138 40.36 -9.84 -17.42
C MET A 138 41.86 -9.88 -17.69
N ALA A 139 42.54 -8.72 -17.73
CA ALA A 139 43.99 -8.67 -17.88
C ALA A 139 44.71 -9.35 -16.71
N GLN A 140 44.26 -9.09 -15.47
CA GLN A 140 44.82 -9.74 -14.27
C GLN A 140 44.56 -11.25 -14.25
N GLN A 141 43.37 -11.70 -14.68
CA GLN A 141 43.08 -13.13 -14.80
C GLN A 141 43.96 -13.79 -15.86
N LYS A 142 44.16 -13.14 -17.01
CA LYS A 142 45.08 -13.60 -18.04
C LYS A 142 46.52 -13.71 -17.52
N GLU A 143 47.00 -12.73 -16.75
CA GLU A 143 48.35 -12.77 -16.17
C GLU A 143 48.49 -13.89 -15.13
N LYS A 144 47.51 -14.05 -14.23
CA LYS A 144 47.49 -15.16 -13.24
C LYS A 144 47.50 -16.52 -13.93
N LEU A 145 46.72 -16.66 -15.00
CA LEU A 145 46.68 -17.89 -15.78
C LEU A 145 48.01 -18.12 -16.49
N GLN A 146 48.58 -17.10 -17.13
CA GLN A 146 49.88 -17.18 -17.80
C GLN A 146 51.00 -17.58 -16.82
N LYS A 147 51.03 -17.02 -15.60
CA LYS A 147 51.96 -17.45 -14.54
C LYS A 147 51.77 -18.91 -14.16
N ARG A 148 50.53 -19.36 -13.94
CA ARG A 148 50.24 -20.78 -13.66
C ARG A 148 50.66 -21.70 -14.80
N ILE A 149 50.51 -21.27 -16.04
CA ILE A 149 51.00 -22.00 -17.22
C ILE A 149 52.53 -22.02 -17.23
N ASP A 150 53.20 -20.90 -16.96
CA ASP A 150 54.66 -20.83 -16.96
C ASP A 150 55.28 -21.66 -15.83
N ASP A 151 54.62 -21.73 -14.68
CA ASP A 151 54.97 -22.64 -13.59
C ASP A 151 54.72 -24.11 -13.99
N ALA A 152 53.67 -24.38 -14.78
CA ALA A 152 53.31 -25.71 -15.29
C ALA A 152 54.08 -26.14 -16.54
N LYS A 153 54.74 -25.23 -17.27
CA LYS A 153 55.58 -25.49 -18.46
C LYS A 153 56.79 -26.40 -18.17
N ALA A 154 56.98 -26.85 -16.94
CA ALA A 154 57.78 -28.03 -16.63
C ALA A 154 57.24 -29.30 -17.32
N GLU A 155 55.96 -29.35 -17.72
CA GLU A 155 55.34 -30.45 -18.47
C GLU A 155 54.56 -29.88 -19.67
N LEU A 156 54.97 -30.24 -20.89
CA LEU A 156 54.39 -29.78 -22.15
C LEU A 156 52.99 -30.39 -22.37
N GLU A 157 51.91 -29.65 -22.12
CA GLU A 157 50.55 -30.12 -22.45
C GLU A 157 49.74 -29.22 -23.42
N PRO A 158 48.96 -29.83 -24.35
CA PRO A 158 47.96 -29.15 -25.17
C PRO A 158 46.78 -28.67 -24.30
N GLY A 159 46.23 -27.49 -24.55
CA GLY A 159 45.19 -26.88 -23.69
C GLY A 159 45.08 -25.34 -23.77
N ARG A 160 46.05 -24.69 -24.42
CA ARG A 160 46.19 -23.22 -24.49
C ARG A 160 45.04 -22.51 -25.23
N LEU A 161 44.46 -23.16 -26.23
CA LEU A 161 43.38 -22.58 -27.03
C LEU A 161 42.04 -22.69 -26.29
N GLU A 162 41.84 -23.79 -25.56
CA GLU A 162 40.70 -23.97 -24.65
C GLU A 162 40.70 -22.93 -23.52
N GLN A 163 41.87 -22.53 -23.02
CA GLN A 163 41.99 -21.55 -21.94
C GLN A 163 41.68 -20.10 -22.36
N GLU A 164 42.17 -19.65 -23.53
CA GLU A 164 41.76 -18.35 -24.10
C GLU A 164 40.25 -18.34 -24.42
N LEU A 165 39.70 -19.48 -24.86
CA LEU A 165 38.27 -19.64 -25.06
C LEU A 165 37.49 -19.52 -23.74
N VAL A 166 37.96 -20.12 -22.64
CA VAL A 166 37.31 -19.99 -21.31
C VAL A 166 37.26 -18.55 -20.83
N LEU A 167 38.31 -17.77 -21.03
CA LEU A 167 38.37 -16.37 -20.56
C LEU A 167 37.45 -15.46 -21.41
N LEU A 168 37.37 -15.71 -22.72
CA LEU A 168 36.40 -15.06 -23.61
C LEU A 168 34.96 -15.43 -23.27
N LEU A 169 34.70 -16.70 -22.94
CA LEU A 169 33.38 -17.17 -22.50
C LEU A 169 32.98 -16.51 -21.18
N GLN A 170 33.90 -16.42 -20.21
CA GLN A 170 33.67 -15.75 -18.93
C GLN A 170 33.37 -14.24 -19.07
N LYS A 171 34.06 -13.55 -19.98
CA LYS A 171 33.77 -12.13 -20.29
C LYS A 171 32.38 -11.97 -20.89
N ALA A 172 32.07 -12.77 -21.92
CA ALA A 172 30.76 -12.73 -22.58
C ALA A 172 29.61 -13.02 -21.60
N ASP A 173 29.85 -13.92 -20.63
CA ASP A 173 28.88 -14.30 -19.60
C ASP A 173 28.58 -13.13 -18.65
N VAL A 174 29.60 -12.39 -18.17
CA VAL A 174 29.39 -11.22 -17.30
C VAL A 174 28.76 -10.04 -18.05
N ASP A 175 29.22 -9.75 -19.27
CA ASP A 175 28.64 -8.67 -20.09
C ASP A 175 27.14 -8.93 -20.37
N GLU A 176 26.76 -10.19 -20.62
CA GLU A 176 25.35 -10.59 -20.82
C GLU A 176 24.49 -10.35 -19.56
N GLU A 177 24.97 -10.73 -18.37
CA GLU A 177 24.24 -10.48 -17.12
C GLU A 177 24.03 -8.97 -16.87
N LEU A 178 25.04 -8.14 -17.17
CA LEU A 178 24.94 -6.69 -17.03
C LEU A 178 23.96 -6.09 -18.04
N ASP A 179 23.92 -6.59 -19.29
CA ASP A 179 22.95 -6.18 -20.31
C ASP A 179 21.51 -6.55 -19.91
N ARG A 180 21.30 -7.76 -19.38
CA ARG A 180 20.00 -8.23 -18.87
C ARG A 180 19.52 -7.37 -17.70
N LEU A 181 20.39 -7.12 -16.73
CA LEU A 181 20.09 -6.28 -15.57
C LEU A 181 19.69 -4.87 -16.01
N GLN A 182 20.42 -4.27 -16.96
CA GLN A 182 20.14 -2.93 -17.47
C GLN A 182 18.82 -2.87 -18.28
N THR A 183 18.49 -3.95 -18.99
CA THR A 183 17.18 -4.12 -19.64
C THR A 183 16.06 -4.09 -18.60
N HIS A 184 16.17 -4.88 -17.53
CA HIS A 184 15.16 -4.91 -16.47
C HIS A 184 15.06 -3.58 -15.72
N VAL A 185 16.17 -2.90 -15.42
CA VAL A 185 16.16 -1.55 -14.82
C VAL A 185 15.38 -0.56 -15.70
N SER A 186 15.60 -0.61 -17.01
CA SER A 186 14.88 0.23 -17.97
C SER A 186 13.39 -0.09 -17.99
N GLU A 187 13.03 -1.37 -17.88
CA GLU A 187 11.63 -1.80 -17.81
C GLU A 187 10.94 -1.37 -16.51
N VAL A 188 11.62 -1.41 -15.36
CA VAL A 188 11.09 -0.88 -14.09
C VAL A 188 10.83 0.61 -14.23
N THR A 189 11.81 1.37 -14.73
CA THR A 189 11.69 2.82 -14.96
C THR A 189 10.50 3.16 -15.87
N ARG A 190 10.29 2.38 -16.93
CA ARG A 190 9.14 2.54 -17.83
C ARG A 190 7.81 2.19 -17.13
N THR A 191 7.82 1.17 -16.28
CA THR A 191 6.63 0.69 -15.58
C THR A 191 6.16 1.70 -14.55
N LEU A 192 7.06 2.35 -13.80
CA LEU A 192 6.72 3.39 -12.83
C LEU A 192 5.96 4.58 -13.44
N LYS A 193 6.15 4.86 -14.74
CA LYS A 193 5.48 5.96 -15.45
C LYS A 193 4.07 5.62 -15.95
N GLN A 194 3.61 4.38 -15.77
CA GLN A 194 2.29 3.94 -16.23
C GLN A 194 1.21 4.25 -15.20
N LYS A 195 0.03 4.69 -15.66
CA LYS A 195 -1.13 5.01 -14.80
C LYS A 195 -2.00 3.80 -14.45
N ASN A 196 -1.53 2.59 -14.74
CA ASN A 196 -2.30 1.36 -14.62
C ASN A 196 -1.92 0.65 -13.31
N ALA A 197 -2.61 -0.45 -12.97
CA ALA A 197 -2.16 -1.30 -11.87
C ALA A 197 -0.80 -1.95 -12.22
N ILE A 198 0.28 -1.43 -11.64
CA ILE A 198 1.67 -1.84 -11.96
C ILE A 198 2.29 -2.80 -10.95
N GLY A 199 1.74 -2.94 -9.74
CA GLY A 199 2.40 -3.67 -8.65
C GLY A 199 2.79 -5.11 -8.98
N ARG A 200 1.90 -5.91 -9.60
CA ARG A 200 2.24 -7.29 -10.01
C ARG A 200 3.38 -7.36 -11.04
N ARG A 201 3.43 -6.37 -11.94
CA ARG A 201 4.50 -6.29 -12.94
C ARG A 201 5.82 -5.89 -12.28
N LEU A 202 5.77 -4.96 -11.34
CA LEU A 202 6.94 -4.58 -10.54
C LEU A 202 7.45 -5.75 -9.69
N ASP A 203 6.56 -6.53 -9.07
CA ASP A 203 6.93 -7.76 -8.34
C ASP A 203 7.69 -8.74 -9.23
N PHE A 204 7.20 -8.97 -10.45
CA PHE A 204 7.89 -9.82 -11.43
C PHE A 204 9.26 -9.25 -11.81
N LEU A 205 9.36 -7.95 -12.10
CA LEU A 205 10.63 -7.32 -12.45
C LEU A 205 11.65 -7.35 -11.30
N MET A 206 11.20 -7.28 -10.05
CA MET A 206 12.08 -7.45 -8.89
C MET A 206 12.63 -8.87 -8.79
N GLN A 207 11.82 -9.89 -9.14
CA GLN A 207 12.28 -11.28 -9.20
C GLN A 207 13.33 -11.47 -10.29
N GLU A 208 13.09 -10.92 -11.49
CA GLU A 208 14.07 -10.99 -12.59
C GLU A 208 15.37 -10.24 -12.23
N LEU A 209 15.30 -9.02 -11.66
CA LEU A 209 16.50 -8.31 -11.20
C LEU A 209 17.29 -9.11 -10.15
N ASN A 210 16.59 -9.72 -9.18
CA ASN A 210 17.25 -10.54 -8.15
C ASN A 210 17.91 -11.78 -8.77
N ARG A 211 17.25 -12.40 -9.76
CA ARG A 211 17.82 -13.51 -10.52
C ARG A 211 19.12 -13.09 -11.21
N GLU A 212 19.13 -11.99 -11.96
CA GLU A 212 20.35 -11.55 -12.67
C GLU A 212 21.45 -11.13 -11.70
N ALA A 213 21.12 -10.49 -10.57
CA ALA A 213 22.10 -10.17 -9.54
C ALA A 213 22.72 -11.44 -8.89
N ASN A 214 21.94 -12.51 -8.70
CA ASN A 214 22.47 -13.80 -8.22
C ASN A 214 23.35 -14.49 -9.26
N THR A 215 22.96 -14.43 -10.53
CA THR A 215 23.75 -15.00 -11.62
C THR A 215 25.09 -14.27 -11.75
N LEU A 216 25.08 -12.93 -11.71
CA LEU A 216 26.29 -12.10 -11.68
C LEU A 216 27.18 -12.44 -10.48
N SER A 217 26.60 -12.60 -9.29
CA SER A 217 27.34 -12.95 -8.07
C SER A 217 27.98 -14.33 -8.14
N SER A 218 27.30 -15.32 -8.74
CA SER A 218 27.83 -16.69 -8.83
C SER A 218 28.88 -16.85 -9.94
N LYS A 219 28.85 -15.95 -10.93
CA LYS A 219 29.84 -15.85 -12.01
C LYS A 219 30.95 -14.84 -11.74
N ALA A 220 30.93 -14.17 -10.59
CA ALA A 220 31.93 -13.17 -10.22
C ALA A 220 33.32 -13.83 -10.12
N ILE A 221 34.25 -13.32 -10.92
CA ILE A 221 35.61 -13.87 -11.06
C ILE A 221 36.61 -13.08 -10.18
N ASP A 222 36.13 -12.02 -9.55
CA ASP A 222 36.91 -11.10 -8.73
C ASP A 222 36.13 -10.70 -7.48
N THR A 223 36.86 -10.40 -6.41
CA THR A 223 36.31 -10.00 -5.11
C THR A 223 35.54 -8.69 -5.20
N ASP A 224 35.98 -7.74 -6.03
CA ASP A 224 35.32 -6.45 -6.18
C ASP A 224 33.97 -6.62 -6.87
N VAL A 225 33.89 -7.47 -7.90
CA VAL A 225 32.64 -7.82 -8.57
C VAL A 225 31.70 -8.54 -7.60
N THR A 226 32.23 -9.41 -6.74
CA THR A 226 31.43 -10.11 -5.72
C THR A 226 30.82 -9.14 -4.71
N GLN A 227 31.62 -8.22 -4.18
CA GLN A 227 31.16 -7.22 -3.21
C GLN A 227 30.09 -6.32 -3.84
N THR A 228 30.31 -5.92 -5.08
CA THR A 228 29.39 -5.08 -5.83
C THR A 228 28.07 -5.80 -6.14
N ALA A 229 28.11 -7.09 -6.46
CA ALA A 229 26.91 -7.90 -6.65
C ALA A 229 26.08 -8.04 -5.36
N VAL A 230 26.74 -8.06 -4.18
CA VAL A 230 26.04 -8.02 -2.89
C VAL A 230 25.32 -6.68 -2.69
N GLU A 231 25.95 -5.55 -3.02
CA GLU A 231 25.31 -4.23 -2.96
C GLU A 231 24.07 -4.16 -3.88
N LEU A 232 24.16 -4.67 -5.11
CA LEU A 232 23.03 -4.78 -6.04
C LEU A 232 21.87 -5.57 -5.41
N LYS A 233 22.15 -6.72 -4.80
CA LYS A 233 21.13 -7.55 -4.15
C LYS A 233 20.44 -6.82 -3.00
N VAL A 234 21.18 -6.06 -2.20
CA VAL A 234 20.59 -5.26 -1.12
C VAL A 234 19.65 -4.20 -1.68
N LEU A 235 20.07 -3.46 -2.71
CA LEU A 235 19.22 -2.44 -3.35
C LEU A 235 17.95 -3.04 -3.95
N ILE A 236 18.07 -4.19 -4.62
CA ILE A 236 16.93 -4.91 -5.23
C ILE A 236 15.96 -5.40 -4.16
N GLU A 237 16.46 -5.98 -3.05
CA GLU A 237 15.57 -6.46 -1.99
C GLU A 237 14.88 -5.29 -1.28
N GLN A 238 15.59 -4.19 -1.03
CA GLN A 238 14.98 -2.97 -0.50
C GLN A 238 13.90 -2.42 -1.43
N MET A 239 14.11 -2.42 -2.75
CA MET A 239 13.07 -2.02 -3.72
C MET A 239 11.87 -2.98 -3.66
N ARG A 240 12.13 -4.29 -3.61
CA ARG A 240 11.09 -5.32 -3.54
C ARG A 240 10.22 -5.18 -2.30
N GLU A 241 10.81 -4.95 -1.14
CA GLU A 241 10.07 -4.73 0.11
C GLU A 241 9.15 -3.52 -0.01
N GLN A 242 9.65 -2.40 -0.55
CA GLN A 242 8.83 -1.21 -0.78
C GLN A 242 7.70 -1.49 -1.77
N ILE A 243 7.98 -2.20 -2.88
CA ILE A 243 6.98 -2.55 -3.90
C ILE A 243 5.89 -3.47 -3.36
N GLN A 244 6.23 -4.41 -2.48
CA GLN A 244 5.24 -5.31 -1.86
C GLN A 244 4.33 -4.58 -0.86
N ASN A 245 4.82 -3.47 -0.29
CA ASN A 245 4.04 -2.60 0.58
C ASN A 245 3.15 -1.61 -0.19
N ILE A 246 3.28 -1.52 -1.54
CA ILE A 246 2.43 -0.67 -2.39
C ILE A 246 1.08 -1.35 -2.68
N GLU A 247 -0.01 -0.68 -2.32
CA GLU A 247 -1.40 -1.08 -2.66
C GLU A 247 -1.99 -0.34 -3.87
#